data_AF-B4IEH6-F1
#
_entry.id   AF-B4IEH6-F1
#
_cell.length_a   1.000
_cell.length_b   1.000
_cell.length_c   1.000
_cell.angle_alpha   90.00
_cell.angle_beta   90.00
_cell.angle_gamma   90.00
#
_symmetry.space_group_name_H-M   'P 1'
#
loop_
_entity.id
_entity.type
_entity.pdbx_description
1 polymer ?
#
loop_
_entity_poly.entity_id
_entity_poly.type
_entity_poly.pdbx_seq_one_letter_code
_entity_poly.pdbx_strand_id
1 'polypeptide(L)'
;MENSSSYTHKKFAVSKRKREEDQDKENLTQQSEQPIFKRRQTQGFFRPWLDNEQNQQAEKETSPMAKPSGPGYSVSQYRANMVRRSQTHRQRSPKEQMRRDRNTLACLLSRRAKQAQEEQVGQQYEQYRSHHAAMLEQQVRLSLYYRHILQQAVFQRAINPAPGHILPQQQQQFLQQMALSQQMLIFGGQHC
;
A
#
# COMPACT_ATOMS: atom_id res chain seq x y z
N MET A 1 -27.34 -13.49 -67.44
CA MET A 1 -27.63 -13.93 -66.06
C MET A 1 -26.48 -14.78 -65.61
N GLU A 2 -25.83 -14.47 -64.49
CA GLU A 2 -25.26 -15.44 -63.53
C GLU A 2 -24.61 -14.69 -62.37
N ASN A 3 -25.33 -14.63 -61.24
CA ASN A 3 -24.84 -14.15 -59.95
C ASN A 3 -24.06 -15.29 -59.27
N SER A 4 -22.75 -15.18 -59.13
CA SER A 4 -21.96 -16.10 -58.31
C SER A 4 -21.97 -15.64 -56.84
N SER A 5 -22.93 -16.15 -56.07
CA SER A 5 -23.01 -15.89 -54.63
C SER A 5 -21.90 -16.67 -53.91
N SER A 6 -20.82 -16.01 -53.48
CA SER A 6 -19.77 -16.64 -52.68
C SER A 6 -20.28 -16.93 -51.26
N TYR A 7 -20.60 -18.18 -50.98
CA TYR A 7 -21.03 -18.61 -49.65
C TYR A 7 -19.86 -18.55 -48.66
N THR A 8 -19.97 -17.70 -47.63
CA THR A 8 -18.98 -17.59 -46.55
C THR A 8 -19.59 -18.09 -45.24
N HIS A 9 -18.95 -19.09 -44.63
CA HIS A 9 -19.44 -19.75 -43.43
C HIS A 9 -19.21 -18.88 -42.18
N LYS A 10 -20.27 -18.60 -41.43
CA LYS A 10 -20.31 -17.62 -40.31
C LYS A 10 -19.24 -17.81 -39.23
N LYS A 11 -18.71 -19.03 -39.08
CA LYS A 11 -17.69 -19.38 -38.07
C LYS A 11 -16.25 -18.99 -38.47
N PHE A 12 -16.01 -18.66 -39.74
CA PHE A 12 -14.66 -18.37 -40.26
C PHE A 12 -14.50 -16.96 -40.81
N ALA A 13 -15.47 -16.06 -40.57
CA ALA A 13 -15.32 -14.64 -40.84
C ALA A 13 -14.37 -14.01 -39.81
N VAL A 14 -13.09 -14.37 -39.87
CA VAL A 14 -12.03 -13.75 -39.09
C VAL A 14 -11.67 -12.45 -39.78
N SER A 15 -12.22 -11.34 -39.26
CA SER A 15 -11.82 -10.00 -39.66
C SER A 15 -10.32 -9.83 -39.33
N LYS A 16 -9.48 -9.94 -40.36
CA LYS A 16 -8.04 -9.66 -40.26
C LYS A 16 -7.91 -8.16 -40.05
N ARG A 17 -7.76 -7.71 -38.81
CA ARG A 17 -7.34 -6.33 -38.55
C ARG A 17 -5.94 -6.17 -39.15
N LYS A 18 -5.81 -5.33 -40.17
CA LYS A 18 -4.51 -4.78 -40.57
C LYS A 18 -3.97 -4.02 -39.37
N ARG A 19 -2.75 -4.37 -38.95
CA ARG A 19 -1.96 -3.55 -38.05
C ARG A 19 -1.36 -2.47 -38.93
N GLU A 20 -1.95 -1.28 -38.94
CA GLU A 20 -1.21 -0.10 -39.37
C GLU A 20 -0.11 0.16 -38.33
N GLU A 21 1.11 0.29 -38.82
CA GLU A 21 2.15 1.04 -38.10
C GLU A 21 1.62 2.46 -37.96
N ASP A 22 1.47 2.95 -36.73
CA ASP A 22 1.46 4.38 -36.57
C ASP A 22 2.10 4.84 -35.26
N GLN A 23 2.71 6.00 -35.42
CA GLN A 23 3.73 6.64 -34.62
C GLN A 23 3.23 7.16 -33.27
N ASP A 24 4.20 7.30 -32.36
CA ASP A 24 4.23 8.12 -31.15
C ASP A 24 3.12 9.18 -31.02
N LYS A 25 2.16 8.97 -30.11
CA LYS A 25 1.40 10.05 -29.46
C LYS A 25 1.03 9.68 -28.02
N GLU A 26 1.76 10.29 -27.09
CA GLU A 26 1.37 10.42 -25.69
C GLU A 26 0.10 11.29 -25.55
N ASN A 27 -0.72 10.99 -24.53
CA ASN A 27 -1.88 11.76 -24.04
C ASN A 27 -3.09 11.93 -24.99
N LEU A 28 -4.06 11.03 -24.85
CA LEU A 28 -5.47 11.36 -25.08
C LEU A 28 -6.41 10.50 -24.21
N THR A 29 -6.88 11.13 -23.13
CA THR A 29 -8.24 11.03 -22.57
C THR A 29 -8.90 9.65 -22.51
N GLN A 30 -8.82 8.99 -21.34
CA GLN A 30 -9.62 7.81 -21.01
C GLN A 30 -11.11 8.20 -20.82
N GLN A 31 -11.90 8.16 -21.89
CA GLN A 31 -13.35 8.12 -21.82
C GLN A 31 -13.85 6.68 -21.83
N SER A 32 -14.51 6.32 -20.73
CA SER A 32 -15.63 5.36 -20.61
C SER A 32 -15.55 4.04 -21.40
N GLU A 33 -15.06 2.98 -20.76
CA GLU A 33 -15.47 1.60 -21.06
C GLU A 33 -16.34 1.07 -19.91
N GLN A 34 -17.60 0.77 -20.21
CA GLN A 34 -18.50 0.10 -19.26
C GLN A 34 -17.98 -1.31 -18.95
N PRO A 35 -18.06 -1.78 -17.68
CA PRO A 35 -17.60 -3.12 -17.35
C PRO A 35 -18.52 -4.18 -17.93
N ILE A 36 -17.93 -5.12 -18.67
CA ILE A 36 -18.57 -6.35 -19.16
C ILE A 36 -19.09 -7.16 -17.97
N PHE A 37 -20.40 -7.23 -17.78
CA PHE A 37 -21.03 -8.08 -16.77
C PHE A 37 -20.80 -9.57 -17.10
N LYS A 38 -19.89 -10.22 -16.38
CA LYS A 38 -19.71 -11.68 -16.47
C LYS A 38 -20.82 -12.40 -15.69
N ARG A 39 -21.38 -13.43 -16.34
CA ARG A 39 -22.33 -14.45 -15.86
C ARG A 39 -22.15 -14.76 -14.36
N ARG A 40 -23.18 -14.50 -13.56
CA ARG A 40 -23.23 -14.83 -12.12
C ARG A 40 -23.09 -16.34 -11.94
N GLN A 41 -22.05 -16.75 -11.21
CA GLN A 41 -21.86 -18.13 -10.78
C GLN A 41 -22.84 -18.36 -9.61
N THR A 42 -23.95 -19.06 -9.86
CA THR A 42 -25.02 -19.31 -8.88
C THR A 42 -24.78 -20.51 -7.97
N GLN A 43 -23.68 -21.24 -8.16
CA GLN A 43 -23.31 -22.31 -7.23
C GLN A 43 -22.30 -21.79 -6.22
N GLY A 44 -22.72 -21.82 -4.95
CA GLY A 44 -21.90 -21.47 -3.81
C GLY A 44 -20.59 -22.25 -3.85
N PHE A 45 -19.50 -21.56 -3.55
CA PHE A 45 -18.18 -22.15 -3.45
C PHE A 45 -18.22 -23.20 -2.33
N PHE A 46 -17.96 -24.47 -2.64
CA PHE A 46 -17.92 -25.55 -1.64
C PHE A 46 -16.88 -25.22 -0.58
N ARG A 47 -17.31 -25.05 0.68
CA ARG A 47 -16.47 -24.64 1.82
C ARG A 47 -16.60 -25.69 2.92
N PRO A 48 -15.81 -26.78 2.86
CA PRO A 48 -15.98 -27.94 3.73
C PRO A 48 -15.96 -27.64 5.24
N TRP A 49 -15.28 -26.56 5.65
CA TRP A 49 -15.18 -26.17 7.06
C TRP A 49 -16.29 -25.20 7.53
N LEU A 50 -17.11 -24.67 6.61
CA LEU A 50 -18.23 -23.77 6.91
C LEU A 50 -19.60 -24.46 6.79
N ASP A 51 -19.71 -25.49 5.95
CA ASP A 51 -20.96 -26.24 5.70
C ASP A 51 -21.26 -27.32 6.78
N ASN A 52 -20.41 -27.42 7.81
CA ASN A 52 -20.43 -28.48 8.82
C ASN A 52 -21.65 -28.44 9.76
N GLU A 53 -22.34 -27.30 9.86
CA GLU A 53 -23.54 -27.14 10.69
C GLU A 53 -24.78 -27.73 10.01
N GLN A 54 -24.84 -27.75 8.68
CA GLN A 54 -25.96 -28.31 7.92
C GLN A 54 -25.87 -29.83 7.75
N ASN A 55 -24.67 -30.41 7.79
CA ASN A 55 -24.47 -31.85 7.64
C ASN A 55 -24.76 -32.65 8.93
N GLN A 56 -24.71 -32.00 10.11
CA GLN A 56 -24.96 -32.67 11.40
C GLN A 56 -26.43 -33.09 11.61
N GLN A 57 -27.38 -32.50 10.88
CA GLN A 57 -28.79 -32.92 10.93
C GLN A 57 -29.10 -34.08 9.97
N ALA A 58 -28.28 -34.30 8.93
CA ALA A 58 -28.45 -35.38 7.96
C ALA A 58 -27.80 -36.71 8.41
N GLU A 59 -26.84 -36.68 9.33
CA GLU A 59 -26.12 -37.88 9.78
C GLU A 59 -26.76 -38.61 10.98
N LYS A 60 -27.92 -38.17 11.48
CA LYS A 60 -28.57 -38.78 12.65
C LYS A 60 -29.43 -40.03 12.36
N GLU A 61 -29.57 -40.45 11.10
CA GLU A 61 -30.42 -41.59 10.71
C GLU A 61 -29.69 -42.80 10.11
N THR A 62 -28.36 -42.92 10.21
CA THR A 62 -27.68 -44.17 9.82
C THR A 62 -26.77 -44.71 10.91
N SER A 63 -27.02 -45.98 11.23
CA SER A 63 -26.47 -46.80 12.29
C SER A 63 -24.96 -47.13 12.12
N PRO A 64 -24.28 -47.58 13.20
CA PRO A 64 -22.82 -47.59 13.27
C PRO A 64 -22.22 -48.83 12.62
N MET A 65 -21.35 -48.65 11.63
CA MET A 65 -20.55 -49.74 11.06
C MET A 65 -19.18 -49.84 11.77
N ALA A 66 -18.85 -51.08 12.13
CA ALA A 66 -17.75 -51.57 12.94
C ALA A 66 -16.35 -50.94 12.76
N LYS A 67 -15.66 -50.76 13.90
CA LYS A 67 -14.20 -50.61 13.98
C LYS A 67 -13.52 -51.95 13.65
N PRO A 68 -12.49 -52.01 12.79
CA PRO A 68 -11.53 -53.10 12.82
C PRO A 68 -10.49 -52.80 13.90
N SER A 69 -10.54 -53.57 14.99
CA SER A 69 -9.45 -53.73 15.94
C SER A 69 -8.36 -54.63 15.33
N GLY A 70 -7.14 -54.13 15.17
CA GLY A 70 -5.99 -54.93 14.77
C GLY A 70 -4.68 -54.13 14.87
N PRO A 71 -3.62 -54.68 15.49
CA PRO A 71 -2.45 -53.91 15.90
C PRO A 71 -1.42 -53.77 14.77
N GLY A 72 -0.77 -52.61 14.70
CA GLY A 72 0.52 -52.47 14.03
C GLY A 72 0.46 -52.25 12.52
N TYR A 73 -0.03 -51.10 12.09
CA TYR A 73 0.40 -50.52 10.82
C TYR A 73 1.00 -49.14 11.10
N SER A 74 2.31 -49.01 10.85
CA SER A 74 3.00 -47.73 10.81
C SER A 74 2.20 -46.79 9.92
N VAL A 75 1.62 -45.75 10.51
CA VAL A 75 0.93 -44.69 9.76
C VAL A 75 2.00 -44.02 8.90
N SER A 76 2.12 -44.48 7.66
CA SER A 76 2.85 -43.78 6.62
C SER A 76 2.17 -42.43 6.50
N GLN A 77 2.81 -41.39 7.04
CA GLN A 77 2.31 -40.02 7.00
C GLN A 77 2.10 -39.66 5.54
N TYR A 78 0.84 -39.69 5.09
CA TYR A 78 0.45 -39.28 3.75
C TYR A 78 0.81 -37.81 3.57
N ARG A 79 1.98 -37.54 3.00
CA ARG A 79 2.35 -36.22 2.53
C ARG A 79 1.70 -36.03 1.16
N ALA A 80 0.55 -35.38 1.13
CA ALA A 80 -0.21 -35.08 -0.09
C ALA A 80 0.62 -34.39 -1.20
N ASN A 81 1.76 -33.79 -0.85
CA ASN A 81 2.70 -33.14 -1.78
C ASN A 81 3.80 -34.06 -2.33
N MET A 82 3.84 -35.35 -1.97
CA MET A 82 4.92 -36.25 -2.40
C MET A 82 4.70 -36.96 -3.74
N VAL A 83 3.62 -36.70 -4.45
CA VAL A 83 3.35 -37.34 -5.76
C VAL A 83 3.34 -36.30 -6.87
N ARG A 84 4.53 -35.89 -7.35
CA ARG A 84 4.85 -35.58 -8.77
C ARG A 84 6.36 -35.61 -9.05
N ARG A 85 7.11 -36.59 -8.52
CA ARG A 85 8.52 -36.80 -8.93
C ARG A 85 8.65 -37.54 -10.29
N SER A 86 7.56 -37.66 -11.04
CA SER A 86 7.50 -38.33 -12.35
C SER A 86 7.02 -37.41 -13.48
N GLN A 87 7.04 -36.08 -13.30
CA GLN A 87 7.07 -35.20 -14.47
C GLN A 87 8.49 -35.26 -15.02
N THR A 88 8.78 -36.30 -15.81
CA THR A 88 9.93 -36.32 -16.70
C THR A 88 10.06 -34.93 -17.32
N HIS A 89 11.23 -34.31 -17.13
CA HIS A 89 11.51 -32.97 -17.64
C HIS A 89 11.15 -32.99 -19.11
N ARG A 90 10.04 -32.33 -19.48
CA ARG A 90 9.49 -32.40 -20.84
C ARG A 90 10.64 -32.05 -21.77
N GLN A 91 11.08 -32.98 -22.62
CA GLN A 91 12.22 -32.76 -23.50
C GLN A 91 11.88 -31.55 -24.39
N ARG A 92 12.52 -30.42 -24.13
CA ARG A 92 12.27 -29.18 -24.87
C ARG A 92 13.20 -29.15 -26.06
N SER A 93 12.73 -28.61 -27.18
CA SER A 93 13.62 -28.32 -28.30
C SER A 93 14.62 -27.22 -27.91
N PRO A 94 15.82 -27.20 -28.50
CA PRO A 94 16.81 -26.14 -28.23
C PRO A 94 16.25 -24.72 -28.44
N LYS A 95 15.41 -24.53 -29.47
CA LYS A 95 14.75 -23.25 -29.77
C LYS A 95 13.76 -22.84 -28.68
N GLU A 96 13.01 -23.78 -28.11
CA GLU A 96 12.08 -23.48 -27.02
C GLU A 96 12.84 -23.16 -25.72
N GLN A 97 13.95 -23.84 -25.44
CA GLN A 97 14.78 -23.55 -24.28
C GLN A 97 15.35 -22.13 -24.34
N MET A 98 15.90 -21.70 -25.48
CA MET A 98 16.38 -20.32 -25.68
C MET A 98 15.28 -19.26 -25.44
N ARG A 99 14.03 -19.53 -25.84
CA ARG A 99 12.91 -18.60 -25.59
C ARG A 99 12.60 -18.49 -24.10
N ARG A 100 12.65 -19.61 -23.37
CA ARG A 100 12.45 -19.67 -21.93
C ARG A 100 13.56 -18.94 -21.19
N ASP A 101 14.81 -19.14 -21.58
CA ASP A 101 15.96 -18.50 -20.96
C ASP A 101 15.90 -16.99 -21.18
N ARG A 102 15.55 -16.55 -22.40
CA ARG A 102 15.32 -15.13 -22.70
C ARG A 102 14.20 -14.53 -21.85
N ASN A 103 13.07 -15.24 -21.71
CA ASN A 103 11.95 -14.75 -20.89
C ASN A 103 12.30 -14.73 -19.41
N THR A 104 13.03 -15.72 -18.92
CA THR A 104 13.50 -15.80 -17.52
C THR A 104 14.42 -14.62 -17.22
N LEU A 105 15.38 -14.33 -18.11
CA LEU A 105 16.26 -13.19 -18.00
C LEU A 105 15.46 -11.87 -18.01
N ALA A 106 14.52 -11.71 -18.94
CA ALA A 106 13.68 -10.52 -19.03
C ALA A 106 12.84 -10.31 -17.75
N CYS A 107 12.26 -11.37 -17.19
CA CYS A 107 11.52 -11.31 -15.93
C CYS A 107 12.41 -10.94 -14.75
N LEU A 108 13.64 -11.46 -14.68
CA LEU A 108 14.60 -11.11 -13.64
C LEU A 108 15.03 -9.64 -13.73
N LEU A 109 15.35 -9.16 -14.93
CA LEU A 109 15.71 -7.76 -15.17
C LEU A 109 14.54 -6.82 -14.85
N SER A 110 13.32 -7.16 -15.29
CA SER A 110 12.12 -6.37 -14.98
C SER A 110 11.85 -6.32 -13.47
N ARG A 111 12.00 -7.44 -12.76
CA ARG A 111 11.86 -7.48 -11.30
C ARG A 111 12.91 -6.60 -10.62
N ARG A 112 14.18 -6.69 -11.04
CA ARG A 112 15.27 -5.85 -10.51
C ARG A 112 15.01 -4.37 -10.77
N ALA A 113 14.57 -4.01 -11.97
CA ALA A 113 14.25 -2.63 -12.32
C ALA A 113 13.10 -2.08 -11.46
N LYS A 114 12.04 -2.88 -11.24
CA LYS A 114 10.92 -2.51 -10.36
C LYS A 114 11.39 -2.31 -8.92
N GLN A 115 12.22 -3.22 -8.41
CA GLN A 115 12.77 -3.10 -7.06
C GLN A 115 13.61 -1.84 -6.91
N ALA A 116 14.50 -1.54 -7.87
CA ALA A 116 15.30 -0.32 -7.85
C ALA A 116 14.43 0.95 -7.91
N GLN A 117 13.35 0.93 -8.69
CA GLN A 117 12.38 2.04 -8.74
C GLN A 117 11.67 2.23 -7.40
N GLU A 118 11.23 1.14 -6.76
CA GLU A 118 10.59 1.19 -5.43
C GLU A 118 11.55 1.73 -4.37
N GLU A 119 12.82 1.31 -4.39
CA GLU A 119 13.87 1.81 -3.51
C GLU A 119 14.12 3.31 -3.72
N GLN A 120 14.18 3.78 -4.98
CA GLN A 120 14.33 5.22 -5.29
C GLN A 120 13.15 6.05 -4.78
N VAL A 121 11.92 5.59 -4.99
CA VAL A 121 10.72 6.27 -4.48
C VAL A 121 10.72 6.29 -2.94
N GLY A 122 11.14 5.20 -2.30
CA GLY A 122 11.31 5.13 -0.85
C GLY A 122 12.29 6.18 -0.34
N GLN A 123 13.46 6.31 -0.97
CA GLN A 123 14.46 7.32 -0.61
C GLN A 123 13.93 8.74 -0.78
N GLN A 124 13.22 9.03 -1.87
CA GLN A 124 12.61 10.35 -2.09
C GLN A 124 11.58 10.68 -1.00
N TYR A 125 10.76 9.71 -0.61
CA TYR A 125 9.79 9.88 0.46
C TYR A 125 10.46 10.18 1.81
N GLU A 126 11.52 9.46 2.17
CA GLU A 126 12.28 9.71 3.40
C GLU A 126 12.93 11.09 3.42
N GLN A 127 13.50 11.53 2.30
CA GLN A 127 14.05 12.87 2.14
C GLN A 127 12.97 13.95 2.30
N TYR A 128 11.83 13.79 1.64
CA TYR A 128 10.71 14.71 1.77
C TYR A 128 10.21 14.78 3.22
N ARG A 129 10.07 13.63 3.87
CA ARG A 129 9.61 13.53 5.26
C ARG A 129 10.56 14.25 6.22
N SER A 130 11.87 14.04 6.08
CA SER A 130 12.86 14.69 6.94
C SER A 130 12.90 16.21 6.72
N HIS A 131 12.85 16.67 5.46
CA HIS A 131 12.76 18.09 5.14
C HIS A 131 11.49 18.73 5.69
N HIS A 132 10.34 18.07 5.54
CA HIS A 132 9.06 18.56 6.06
C HIS A 132 9.07 18.65 7.60
N ALA A 133 9.65 17.68 8.29
CA ALA A 133 9.83 17.73 9.74
C ALA A 133 10.70 18.92 10.16
N ALA A 134 11.84 19.13 9.49
CA ALA A 134 12.72 20.27 9.76
C ALA A 134 12.01 21.62 9.52
N MET A 135 11.20 21.73 8.48
CA MET A 135 10.40 22.93 8.23
C MET A 135 9.41 23.22 9.36
N LEU A 136 8.67 22.20 9.83
CA LEU A 136 7.74 22.35 10.94
C LEU A 136 8.46 22.77 12.23
N GLU A 137 9.63 22.19 12.52
CA GLU A 137 10.44 22.58 13.67
C GLU A 137 10.88 24.05 13.59
N GLN A 138 11.31 24.52 12.41
CA GLN A 138 11.67 25.92 12.20
C GLN A 138 10.46 26.85 12.37
N GLN A 139 9.28 26.45 11.87
CA GLN A 139 8.05 27.22 12.05
C GLN A 139 7.67 27.35 13.52
N VAL A 140 7.71 26.26 14.27
CA VAL A 140 7.44 26.27 15.72
C VAL A 140 8.45 27.17 16.42
N ARG A 141 9.75 26.99 16.13
CA ARG A 141 10.82 27.80 16.69
C ARG A 141 10.60 29.30 16.43
N LEU A 142 10.27 29.69 15.20
CA LEU A 142 9.99 31.08 14.84
C LEU A 142 8.75 31.63 15.55
N SER A 143 7.68 30.83 15.67
CA SER A 143 6.47 31.23 16.40
C SER A 143 6.73 31.51 17.88
N LEU A 144 7.58 30.69 18.52
CA LEU A 144 7.99 30.87 19.91
C LEU A 144 8.88 32.11 20.07
N TYR A 145 9.85 32.31 19.17
CA TYR A 145 10.68 33.52 19.18
C TYR A 145 9.85 34.79 18.98
N TYR A 146 8.91 34.78 18.05
CA TYR A 146 8.03 35.92 17.81
C TYR A 146 7.19 36.24 19.06
N ARG A 147 6.59 35.21 19.67
CA ARG A 147 5.89 35.38 20.95
C ARG A 147 6.79 35.98 22.03
N HIS A 148 8.04 35.52 22.13
CA HIS A 148 8.97 36.02 23.14
C HIS A 148 9.32 37.50 22.90
N ILE A 149 9.59 37.89 21.65
CA ILE A 149 9.85 39.29 21.27
C ILE A 149 8.64 40.17 21.60
N LEU A 150 7.42 39.72 21.30
CA LEU A 150 6.20 40.45 21.64
C LEU A 150 6.05 40.63 23.16
N GLN A 151 6.29 39.56 23.94
CA GLN A 151 6.26 39.64 25.40
C GLN A 151 7.29 40.62 25.94
N GLN A 152 8.52 40.60 25.41
CA GLN A 152 9.57 41.55 25.78
C GLN A 152 9.19 42.99 25.40
N ALA A 153 8.62 43.23 24.22
CA ALA A 153 8.19 44.56 23.79
C ALA A 153 7.09 45.13 24.69
N VAL A 154 6.11 44.32 25.08
CA VAL A 154 5.05 44.70 26.03
C VAL A 154 5.66 45.01 27.41
N PHE A 155 6.57 44.16 27.89
CA PHE A 155 7.26 44.36 29.16
C PHE A 155 8.11 45.65 29.18
N GLN A 156 8.89 45.90 28.13
CA GLN A 156 9.69 47.12 27.98
C GLN A 156 8.82 48.38 27.96
N ARG A 157 7.67 48.34 27.27
CA ARG A 157 6.70 49.44 27.27
C ARG A 157 6.05 49.67 28.63
N ALA A 158 5.91 48.62 29.44
CA ALA A 158 5.40 48.73 30.81
C ALA A 158 6.43 49.29 31.79
N ILE A 159 7.72 49.00 31.60
CA ILE A 159 8.81 49.53 32.46
C ILE A 159 9.21 50.95 32.07
N ASN A 160 9.29 51.26 30.77
CA ASN A 160 9.58 52.59 30.24
C ASN A 160 8.33 53.13 29.53
N PRO A 161 7.28 53.53 30.26
CA PRO A 161 6.13 54.15 29.65
C PRO A 161 6.53 55.47 29.00
N ALA A 162 5.98 55.74 27.81
CA ALA A 162 6.10 57.06 27.18
C ALA A 162 5.58 58.13 28.17
N PRO A 163 6.21 59.33 28.21
CA PRO A 163 5.81 60.37 29.15
C PRO A 163 4.32 60.70 28.97
N GLY A 164 3.52 60.42 30.01
CA GLY A 164 2.06 60.57 30.02
C GLY A 164 1.24 59.27 30.07
N HIS A 165 1.86 58.09 29.98
CA HIS A 165 1.15 56.81 30.06
C HIS A 165 1.30 56.14 31.44
N ILE A 166 0.32 56.31 32.32
CA ILE A 166 0.32 55.68 33.65
C ILE A 166 -0.37 54.32 33.53
N LEU A 167 0.42 53.24 33.59
CA LEU A 167 -0.14 51.89 33.67
C LEU A 167 -0.84 51.70 35.03
N PRO A 168 -2.00 51.03 35.10
CA PRO A 168 -2.65 50.69 36.36
C PRO A 168 -1.70 49.96 37.31
N GLN A 169 -1.66 50.35 38.59
CA GLN A 169 -0.75 49.81 39.61
C GLN A 169 -0.80 48.27 39.70
N GLN A 170 -1.98 47.68 39.50
CA GLN A 170 -2.17 46.23 39.49
C GLN A 170 -1.38 45.54 38.36
N GLN A 171 -1.32 46.16 37.17
CA GLN A 171 -0.52 45.63 36.06
C GLN A 171 0.97 45.75 36.37
N GLN A 172 1.43 46.86 36.96
CA GLN A 172 2.84 47.01 37.36
C GLN A 172 3.28 45.92 38.36
N GLN A 173 2.46 45.63 39.38
CA GLN A 173 2.76 44.58 40.35
C GLN A 173 2.80 43.18 39.70
N PHE A 174 1.88 42.89 38.79
CA PHE A 174 1.88 41.63 38.05
C PHE A 174 3.12 41.48 37.17
N LEU A 175 3.50 42.51 36.43
CA LEU A 175 4.70 42.55 35.60
C LEU A 175 5.98 42.39 36.45
N GLN A 176 6.03 42.99 37.63
CA GLN A 176 7.17 42.86 38.55
C GLN A 176 7.29 41.43 39.11
N GLN A 177 6.18 40.79 39.49
CA GLN A 177 6.19 39.38 39.90
C GLN A 177 6.61 38.45 38.75
N MET A 178 6.15 38.72 37.52
CA MET A 178 6.57 37.99 36.31
C MET A 178 8.05 38.19 36.00
N ALA A 179 8.61 39.38 36.24
CA ALA A 179 10.04 39.64 36.07
C ALA A 179 10.88 38.84 37.07
N LEU A 180 10.47 38.84 38.35
CA LEU A 180 11.14 38.09 39.41
C LEU A 180 11.08 36.57 39.17
N SER A 181 9.93 36.05 38.71
CA SER A 181 9.79 34.62 38.42
C SER A 181 10.66 34.17 37.25
N GLN A 182 10.77 34.97 36.18
CA GLN A 182 11.69 34.70 35.08
C GLN A 182 13.16 34.73 35.54
N GLN A 183 13.52 35.67 36.42
CA GLN A 183 14.87 35.75 36.97
C GLN A 183 15.23 34.49 37.78
N MET A 184 14.31 33.98 38.60
CA MET A 184 14.53 32.72 39.32
C MET A 184 14.65 31.49 38.41
N LEU A 185 13.92 31.43 37.29
CA LEU A 185 14.03 30.34 36.31
C LEU A 185 15.37 30.35 35.56
N ILE A 186 15.91 31.53 35.28
CA ILE A 186 17.19 31.70 34.57
C ILE A 186 18.38 31.40 35.48
N PHE A 187 18.34 31.84 36.75
CA PHE A 187 19.44 31.61 37.71
C PHE A 187 19.33 30.29 38.49
N GLY A 188 18.12 29.75 38.67
CA GLY A 188 17.89 28.48 39.37
C GLY A 188 18.29 27.23 38.59
N GLY A 189 18.49 27.33 37.28
CA GLY A 189 18.95 26.22 36.42
C GLY A 189 20.47 26.03 36.37
N GLN A 190 21.26 26.89 37.01
CA GLN A 190 22.74 26.88 36.96
C GLN A 190 23.39 26.05 38.10
N HIS A 191 22.59 25.42 38.96
CA HIS A 191 23.07 24.55 40.04
C HIS A 191 22.56 23.12 39.86
N CYS A 192 23.08 22.40 38.88
CA CYS A 192 23.11 20.94 38.77
C CYS A 192 24.33 20.53 37.93
#